data_AF-A0A5E4NR64-F1
#
_entry.id   AF-A0A5E4NR64-F1
#
_cell.length_a   1.000
_cell.length_b   1.000
_cell.length_c   1.000
_cell.angle_alpha   90.00
_cell.angle_beta   90.00
_cell.angle_gamma   90.00
#
_symmetry.space_group_name_H-M   'P 1'
#
loop_
_entity.id
_entity.type
_entity.pdbx_description
1 polymer ?
#
loop_
_entity_poly.entity_id
_entity_poly.type
_entity_poly.pdbx_seq_one_letter_code
_entity_poly.pdbx_strand_id
1 'polypeptide(L)' 'MDVVEMFNIVKPYMRQLLEDTNALKMWVSLLIPKIEDGNNFGVAVQEDTLAQIQHVEAEVASYLEQEFQYLVSRGNLIAK' A
#
# COMPACT_ATOMS: atom_id res chain seq x y z
N MET A 1 -22.10 0.95 15.05
CA MET A 1 -21.06 0.88 14.02
C MET A 1 -21.52 -0.06 12.95
N ASP A 2 -22.04 0.50 11.86
CA ASP A 2 -22.28 -0.27 10.64
C ASP A 2 -21.00 -0.33 9.77
N VAL A 3 -21.07 -1.10 8.68
CA VAL A 3 -19.91 -1.32 7.79
C VAL A 3 -19.48 -0.01 7.10
N VAL A 4 -20.40 0.90 6.82
CA VAL A 4 -20.10 2.18 6.16
C VAL A 4 -19.42 3.14 7.14
N GLU A 5 -19.88 3.18 8.39
CA GLU A 5 -19.22 3.90 9.48
C GLU A 5 -17.79 3.39 9.69
N MET A 6 -17.58 2.07 9.65
CA MET A 6 -16.24 1.47 9.74
C MET A 6 -15.34 1.92 8.58
N PHE A 7 -15.83 1.91 7.34
CA PHE A 7 -15.05 2.39 6.19
C PHE A 7 -14.66 3.86 6.32
N ASN A 8 -15.54 4.71 6.82
CA ASN A 8 -15.24 6.12 7.05
C ASN A 8 -14.12 6.33 8.09
N ILE A 9 -14.02 5.44 9.09
CA ILE A 9 -12.95 5.47 10.07
C ILE A 9 -11.63 4.98 9.45
N VAL A 10 -11.65 3.87 8.70
CA VAL A 10 -10.43 3.21 8.20
C VAL A 10 -9.82 3.91 6.98
N LYS A 11 -10.65 4.43 6.07
CA LYS A 11 -10.23 5.07 4.81
C LYS A 11 -9.18 6.18 4.97
N PRO A 12 -9.28 7.15 5.91
CA PRO A 12 -8.24 8.16 6.06
C PRO A 12 -6.88 7.56 6.45
N TYR A 13 -6.85 6.53 7.30
CA TYR A 13 -5.60 5.84 7.66
C TYR A 13 -5.00 5.10 6.47
N MET A 14 -5.82 4.44 5.65
CA MET A 14 -5.35 3.77 4.42
C MET A 14 -4.75 4.78 3.43
N ARG A 15 -5.36 5.96 3.27
CA ARG A 15 -4.82 7.03 2.42
C ARG A 15 -3.49 7.56 2.95
N GLN A 16 -3.39 7.81 4.25
CA GLN A 16 -2.13 8.23 4.86
C GLN A 16 -1.03 7.19 4.65
N LEU A 17 -1.33 5.91 4.85
CA LEU A 17 -0.37 4.84 4.65
C LEU A 17 0.09 4.74 3.18
N LEU A 18 -0.78 5.02 2.21
CA LEU A 18 -0.40 5.10 0.80
C LEU A 18 0.56 6.27 0.51
N GLU A 19 0.33 7.42 1.14
CA GLU A 19 1.24 8.57 1.02
C GLU A 19 2.61 8.28 1.67
N ASP A 20 2.59 7.69 2.88
CA ASP A 20 3.79 7.32 3.62
C ASP A 20 4.63 6.27 2.88
N THR A 21 4.00 5.23 2.33
CA THR A 21 4.68 4.21 1.53
C THR A 21 5.29 4.80 0.25
N ASN A 22 4.61 5.75 -0.40
CA ASN A 22 5.18 6.45 -1.56
C ASN A 22 6.40 7.31 -1.19
N ALA A 23 6.33 8.03 -0.06
CA ALA A 23 7.46 8.80 0.45
C ALA A 23 8.66 7.91 0.79
N LEU A 24 8.43 6.78 1.48
CA LEU A 24 9.47 5.81 1.82
C LEU A 24 10.06 5.14 0.58
N LYS A 25 9.24 4.73 -0.37
CA LYS A 25 9.68 4.14 -1.65
C LYS A 25 10.65 5.08 -2.37
N MET A 26 10.29 6.36 -2.47
CA MET A 26 11.14 7.37 -3.08
C MET A 26 12.44 7.58 -2.28
N TRP A 27 12.34 7.71 -0.95
CA TRP A 27 13.49 7.92 -0.08
C TRP A 27 14.51 6.78 -0.17
N VAL A 28 14.06 5.52 -0.07
CA VAL A 28 14.93 4.35 -0.18
C VAL A 28 15.52 4.26 -1.59
N SER A 29 14.71 4.48 -2.63
CA SER A 29 15.19 4.43 -4.03
C SER A 29 16.29 5.45 -4.32
N LEU A 30 16.23 6.64 -3.72
CA LEU A 30 17.26 7.69 -3.86
C LEU A 30 18.55 7.36 -3.10
N LEU A 31 18.50 6.46 -2.12
CA LEU A 31 19.65 6.01 -1.34
C LEU A 31 20.36 4.78 -1.92
N ILE A 32 19.78 4.13 -2.92
CA ILE A 32 20.43 3.03 -3.63
C ILE A 32 21.59 3.62 -4.45
N PRO A 33 22.85 3.20 -4.19
CA PRO A 33 24.01 3.72 -4.90
C PRO A 33 24.05 3.22 -6.35
N LYS A 34 24.94 3.81 -7.15
CA LYS A 34 25.27 3.22 -8.47
C LYS A 34 25.83 1.82 -8.28
N ILE A 35 25.60 0.96 -9.26
CA ILE A 35 26.15 -0.39 -9.29
C ILE A 35 27.68 -0.28 -9.33
N GLU A 36 28.33 -0.84 -8.33
CA GLU A 36 29.78 -0.96 -8.20
C GLU A 36 30.16 -2.44 -8.01
N ASP A 37 31.42 -2.80 -8.25
CA ASP A 37 31.87 -4.18 -8.16
C ASP A 37 32.26 -4.52 -6.70
N GLY A 38 31.46 -5.35 -6.05
CA GLY A 38 31.64 -5.77 -4.65
C GLY A 38 30.90 -4.91 -3.61
N ASN A 39 30.86 -5.39 -2.35
CA ASN A 39 30.16 -4.73 -1.23
C ASN A 39 28.62 -4.54 -1.42
N ASN A 40 27.97 -5.50 -2.07
CA ASN A 40 26.55 -5.42 -2.43
C ASN A 40 25.56 -5.76 -1.30
N PHE A 41 26.05 -6.15 -0.11
CA PHE A 41 25.16 -6.56 0.98
C PHE A 41 24.22 -5.42 1.42
N GLY A 42 24.74 -4.20 1.56
CA GLY A 42 23.92 -3.04 1.91
C GLY A 42 22.86 -2.73 0.85
N VAL A 43 23.20 -2.91 -0.43
CA VAL A 43 22.27 -2.73 -1.56
C VAL A 43 21.15 -3.78 -1.52
N ALA A 44 21.48 -5.05 -1.30
CA ALA A 44 20.49 -6.11 -1.18
C ALA A 44 19.48 -5.84 -0.05
N VAL A 45 19.94 -5.32 1.11
CA VAL A 45 19.04 -4.93 2.20
C VAL A 45 18.13 -3.77 1.80
N GLN A 46 18.63 -2.79 1.04
CA GLN A 46 17.81 -1.69 0.51
C GLN A 46 16.76 -2.20 -0.49
N GLU A 47 17.14 -3.11 -1.39
CA GLU A 47 16.23 -3.74 -2.35
C GLU A 47 15.13 -4.56 -1.67
N ASP A 48 15.48 -5.38 -0.67
CA ASP A 48 14.52 -6.14 0.12
C ASP A 48 13.55 -5.19 0.87
N THR A 49 14.07 -4.10 1.44
CA THR A 49 13.25 -3.07 2.10
C THR A 49 12.28 -2.42 1.11
N LEU A 50 12.75 -2.10 -0.09
CA LEU A 50 11.91 -1.52 -1.16
C LEU A 50 10.79 -2.48 -1.57
N ALA A 51 11.07 -3.78 -1.68
CA ALA A 51 10.08 -4.80 -1.97
C ALA A 51 9.01 -4.90 -0.87
N GLN A 52 9.38 -4.78 0.41
CA GLN A 52 8.41 -4.75 1.50
C GLN A 52 7.51 -3.51 1.45
N ILE A 53 8.06 -2.34 1.12
CA ILE A 53 7.27 -1.11 0.96
C ILE A 53 6.25 -1.28 -0.18
N GLN A 54 6.66 -1.84 -1.31
CA GLN A 54 5.78 -2.11 -2.45
C GLN A 54 4.68 -3.13 -2.10
N HIS A 55 4.99 -4.14 -1.28
CA HIS A 55 3.99 -5.09 -0.80
C HIS A 55 2.89 -4.38 0.01
N VAL A 56 3.27 -3.53 0.97
CA VAL A 56 2.30 -2.76 1.78
C VAL A 56 1.46 -1.84 0.89
N GLU A 57 2.06 -1.17 -0.10
CA GLU A 57 1.35 -0.34 -1.08
C GLU A 57 0.27 -1.16 -1.83
N ALA A 58 0.60 -2.37 -2.26
CA ALA A 58 -0.34 -3.26 -2.93
C ALA A 58 -1.49 -3.72 -2.02
N GLU A 59 -1.21 -4.01 -0.75
CA GLU A 59 -2.24 -4.36 0.25
C GLU A 59 -3.20 -3.20 0.49
N VAL A 60 -2.70 -1.98 0.65
CA VAL A 60 -3.53 -0.77 0.83
C VAL A 60 -4.46 -0.57 -0.37
N ALA A 61 -3.94 -0.73 -1.60
CA ALA A 61 -4.76 -0.65 -2.80
C ALA A 61 -5.86 -1.73 -2.82
N SER A 62 -5.53 -2.96 -2.40
CA SER A 62 -6.50 -4.05 -2.30
C SER A 62 -7.61 -3.74 -1.26
N TYR A 63 -7.27 -3.18 -0.11
CA TYR A 63 -8.26 -2.80 0.90
C TYR A 63 -9.23 -1.72 0.40
N LEU A 64 -8.73 -0.73 -0.33
CA LEU A 64 -9.59 0.30 -0.93
C LEU A 64 -10.54 -0.28 -1.99
N GLU A 65 -10.08 -1.26 -2.78
CA GLU A 65 -10.92 -1.97 -3.75
C GLU A 65 -12.04 -2.78 -3.06
N GLN A 66 -11.75 -3.44 -1.94
CA GLN A 66 -12.74 -4.24 -1.20
C GLN A 66 -13.94 -3.41 -0.71
N GLU A 67 -13.73 -2.14 -0.37
CA GLU A 67 -14.82 -1.22 -0.03
C GLU A 67 -15.79 -1.04 -1.20
N PHE A 68 -15.27 -0.79 -2.41
CA PHE A 68 -16.10 -0.64 -3.61
C PHE A 68 -16.83 -1.94 -3.94
N GLN A 69 -16.15 -3.08 -3.86
CA GLN A 69 -16.73 -4.40 -4.07
C GLN A 69 -17.91 -4.68 -3.12
N TYR A 70 -17.80 -4.29 -1.85
CA TYR A 70 -18.89 -4.40 -0.88
C TYR A 70 -20.12 -3.58 -1.30
N LEU A 71 -19.93 -2.31 -1.67
CA LEU A 71 -21.02 -1.42 -2.05
C LEU A 71 -21.74 -1.91 -3.32
N VAL A 72 -20.98 -2.37 -4.32
CA VAL A 72 -21.52 -2.95 -5.56
C VAL A 72 -22.30 -4.23 -5.26
N SER A 73 -21.72 -5.14 -4.47
CA SER A 73 -22.37 -6.41 -4.12
C SER A 73 -23.69 -6.19 -3.37
N ARG A 74 -23.71 -5.23 -2.44
CA ARG A 74 -24.92 -4.86 -1.70
C ARG A 74 -25.98 -4.24 -2.61
N GLY A 75 -25.59 -3.36 -3.54
CA GLY A 75 -26.51 -2.78 -4.53
C GLY A 75 -27.17 -3.85 -5.40
N ASN A 76 -26.39 -4.81 -5.90
CA ASN A 76 -26.88 -5.94 -6.70
C ASN A 76 -27.82 -6.86 -5.93
N LEU A 77 -27.60 -7.05 -4.63
CA LEU A 77 -28.48 -7.86 -3.78
C LEU A 77 -29.86 -7.20 -3.62
N ILE A 78 -29.90 -5.87 -3.44
CA ILE A 78 -31.14 -5.11 -3.24
C ILE A 78 -31.94 -4.97 -4.54
N ALA A 79 -31.26 -4.93 -5.69
CA ALA A 79 -31.90 -4.81 -7.00
C ALA A 79 -32.54 -6.13 -7.51
N LYS A 80 -32.35 -7.25 -6.82
CA LYS A 80 -33.00 -8.54 -7.07
C LYS A 80 -34.31 -8.65 -6.28
#